data_AF-A0A6A3PQ23-F1
#
_entry.id   AF-A0A6A3PQ23-F1
#
_cell.length_a   1.000
_cell.length_b   1.000
_cell.length_c   1.000
_cell.angle_alpha   90.00
_cell.angle_beta   90.00
_cell.angle_gamma   90.00
#
_symmetry.space_group_name_H-M   'P 1'
#
loop_
_entity.id
_entity.type
_entity.pdbx_description
1 polymer ?
#
loop_
_entity_poly.entity_id
_entity_poly.type
_entity_poly.pdbx_seq_one_letter_code
_entity_poly.pdbx_strand_id
1 'polypeptide(L)'
;MLQFLATFAFGASIAFGLPVPDGTRPTSQSNVSFAEVYIVKSGEVFDGGMKTYDRTNITCLGQTETNGSSTAVFEVQPGATLRNVIIGTNQMEGVHCEMSDCTIENVW
;
A
#
# COMPACT_ATOMS: atom_id res chain seq x y z
N MET A 1 -44.04 16.90 40.17
CA MET A 1 -43.60 16.65 38.78
C MET A 1 -42.28 15.90 38.88
N LEU A 2 -42.30 14.64 38.46
CA LEU A 2 -41.37 13.58 38.83
C LEU A 2 -40.04 13.71 38.06
N GLN A 3 -38.90 13.78 38.76
CA GLN A 3 -37.57 13.78 38.15
C GLN A 3 -37.21 12.35 37.71
N PHE A 4 -37.06 12.13 36.40
CA PHE A 4 -36.56 10.89 35.83
C PHE A 4 -35.01 10.90 35.88
N LEU A 5 -34.44 10.02 36.70
CA LEU A 5 -33.02 9.65 36.64
C LEU A 5 -32.84 8.64 35.49
N ALA A 6 -32.22 9.05 34.39
CA ALA A 6 -31.82 8.14 33.31
C ALA A 6 -30.48 7.50 33.65
N THR A 7 -30.50 6.19 33.91
CA THR A 7 -29.29 5.39 34.14
C THR A 7 -28.66 5.06 32.79
N PHE A 8 -27.49 5.65 32.50
CA PHE A 8 -26.68 5.28 31.34
C PHE A 8 -25.86 4.02 31.67
N ALA A 9 -26.21 2.90 31.04
CA ALA A 9 -25.38 1.69 31.09
C ALA A 9 -24.26 1.82 30.03
N PHE A 10 -23.02 2.02 30.49
CA PHE A 10 -21.82 1.86 29.65
C PHE A 10 -21.59 0.37 29.42
N GLY A 11 -22.04 -0.15 28.28
CA GLY A 11 -21.65 -1.47 27.80
C GLY A 11 -20.21 -1.44 27.29
N ALA A 12 -19.28 -2.06 28.02
CA ALA A 12 -17.92 -2.24 27.54
C ALA A 12 -17.91 -3.31 26.43
N SER A 13 -17.90 -2.88 25.17
CA SER A 13 -17.64 -3.75 24.03
C SER A 13 -16.14 -4.06 23.95
N ILE A 14 -15.78 -5.27 24.33
CA ILE A 14 -14.44 -5.84 24.06
C ILE A 14 -14.37 -6.22 22.59
N ALA A 15 -13.73 -5.36 21.78
CA ALA A 15 -13.34 -5.71 20.43
C ALA A 15 -12.11 -6.63 20.50
N PHE A 16 -12.28 -7.90 20.14
CA PHE A 16 -11.14 -8.77 19.87
C PHE A 16 -10.50 -8.29 18.56
N GLY A 17 -9.25 -7.84 18.64
CA GLY A 17 -8.48 -7.47 17.46
C GLY A 17 -8.36 -8.66 16.50
N LEU A 18 -8.45 -8.40 15.20
CA LEU A 18 -8.15 -9.42 14.19
C LEU A 18 -6.69 -9.89 14.37
N PRO A 19 -6.38 -11.15 14.00
CA PRO A 19 -5.00 -11.62 13.97
C PRO A 19 -4.14 -10.67 13.13
N VAL A 20 -3.01 -10.22 13.68
CA VAL A 20 -2.02 -9.48 12.90
C VAL A 20 -1.40 -10.47 11.89
N PRO A 21 -1.26 -10.10 10.61
CA PRO A 21 -0.53 -10.92 9.65
C PRO A 21 0.86 -11.28 10.19
N ASP A 22 1.27 -12.53 10.00
CA ASP A 22 2.53 -13.07 10.53
C ASP A 22 3.79 -12.55 9.80
N GLY A 23 3.60 -11.65 8.83
CA GLY A 23 4.66 -11.08 8.00
C GLY A 23 5.20 -12.06 6.95
N THR A 24 4.57 -13.23 6.77
CA THR A 24 4.96 -14.14 5.69
C THR A 24 4.68 -13.49 4.34
N ARG A 25 5.75 -13.31 3.56
CA ARG A 25 5.63 -12.73 2.22
C ARG A 25 4.77 -13.65 1.34
N PRO A 26 3.79 -13.12 0.60
CA PRO A 26 2.91 -13.92 -0.24
C PRO A 26 3.67 -14.52 -1.42
N THR A 27 3.10 -15.60 -1.97
CA THR A 27 3.61 -16.22 -3.19
C THR A 27 3.23 -15.38 -4.40
N SER A 28 4.24 -14.98 -5.17
CA SER A 28 4.06 -14.24 -6.41
C SER A 28 3.44 -15.10 -7.51
N GLN A 29 2.50 -14.52 -8.26
CA GLN A 29 1.87 -15.17 -9.41
C GLN A 29 2.74 -15.10 -10.68
N SER A 30 3.53 -14.03 -10.84
CA SER A 30 4.48 -13.85 -11.94
C SER A 30 5.33 -12.59 -11.70
N ASN A 31 6.37 -12.35 -12.49
CA ASN A 31 7.19 -11.14 -12.42
C ASN A 31 6.89 -10.19 -13.59
N VAL A 32 6.90 -8.88 -13.33
CA VAL A 32 6.79 -7.80 -14.30
C VAL A 32 7.84 -6.75 -13.96
N SER A 33 8.61 -6.32 -14.95
CA SER A 33 9.65 -5.31 -14.74
C SER A 33 9.41 -4.11 -15.63
N PHE A 34 9.42 -2.91 -15.06
CA PHE A 34 9.24 -1.66 -15.79
C PHE A 34 10.59 -1.01 -16.11
N ALA A 35 10.71 -0.45 -17.32
CA ALA A 35 11.89 0.34 -17.71
C ALA A 35 11.89 1.73 -17.05
N GLU A 36 10.72 2.22 -16.65
CA GLU A 36 10.49 3.51 -16.03
C GLU A 36 9.48 3.37 -14.89
N VAL A 37 9.26 4.43 -14.12
CA VAL A 37 8.24 4.43 -13.06
C VAL A 37 6.86 4.17 -13.66
N TYR A 38 6.08 3.28 -13.04
CA TYR A 38 4.70 3.06 -13.47
C TYR A 38 3.78 4.03 -12.73
N ILE A 39 3.12 4.92 -13.48
CA ILE A 39 2.21 5.92 -12.93
C ILE A 39 0.79 5.36 -12.90
N VAL A 40 0.21 5.23 -11.71
CA VAL A 40 -1.21 4.99 -11.49
C VAL A 40 -1.90 6.35 -11.38
N LYS A 41 -2.71 6.72 -12.37
CA LYS A 41 -3.25 8.08 -12.46
C LYS A 41 -4.40 8.29 -11.49
N SER A 42 -4.68 9.55 -11.19
CA SER A 42 -5.80 9.94 -10.32
C SER A 42 -7.12 9.27 -10.73
N GLY A 43 -7.79 8.63 -9.76
CA GLY A 43 -9.04 7.90 -9.96
C GLY A 43 -8.89 6.51 -10.60
N GLU A 44 -7.68 6.09 -10.98
CA GLU A 44 -7.44 4.74 -11.48
C GLU A 44 -7.25 3.75 -10.34
N VAL A 45 -7.58 2.49 -10.63
CA VAL A 45 -7.23 1.36 -9.77
C VAL A 45 -6.33 0.41 -10.55
N PHE A 46 -5.10 0.27 -10.07
CA PHE A 46 -4.18 -0.77 -10.54
C PHE A 46 -4.28 -1.99 -9.62
N ASP A 47 -4.81 -3.09 -10.16
CA ASP A 47 -4.80 -4.39 -9.51
C ASP A 47 -3.66 -5.25 -10.08
N GLY A 48 -2.61 -5.44 -9.28
CA GLY A 48 -1.41 -6.16 -9.67
C GLY A 48 -1.56 -7.68 -9.70
N GLY A 49 -2.67 -8.24 -9.22
CA GLY A 49 -2.94 -9.68 -9.24
C GLY A 49 -1.93 -10.53 -8.45
N MET A 50 -1.36 -10.00 -7.36
CA MET A 50 -0.30 -10.61 -6.57
C MET A 50 0.95 -11.00 -7.37
N LYS A 51 1.27 -10.20 -8.39
CA LYS A 51 2.53 -10.31 -9.13
C LYS A 51 3.64 -9.51 -8.46
N THR A 52 4.88 -9.90 -8.74
CA THR A 52 6.06 -9.15 -8.33
C THR A 52 6.41 -8.12 -9.38
N TYR A 53 6.60 -6.87 -8.95
CA TYR A 53 6.92 -5.73 -9.79
C TYR A 53 8.24 -5.11 -9.36
N ASP A 54 9.12 -4.86 -10.33
CA ASP A 54 10.39 -4.18 -10.10
C ASP A 54 10.79 -3.31 -11.30
N ARG A 55 11.98 -2.75 -11.24
CA ARG A 55 12.53 -1.87 -12.27
C ARG A 55 13.72 -2.55 -12.95
N THR A 56 13.81 -2.47 -14.27
CA THR A 56 14.89 -3.12 -15.03
C THR A 56 16.22 -2.37 -14.98
N ASN A 57 16.18 -1.07 -14.62
CA ASN A 57 17.30 -0.14 -14.76
C ASN A 57 17.84 0.42 -13.44
N ILE A 58 17.39 -0.11 -12.30
CA ILE A 58 17.89 0.28 -10.98
C ILE A 58 18.22 -0.97 -10.16
N THR A 59 19.03 -0.77 -9.14
CA THR A 59 19.34 -1.81 -8.14
C THR A 59 19.07 -1.21 -6.78
N CYS A 60 18.53 -2.01 -5.86
CA CYS A 60 18.31 -1.56 -4.49
C CYS A 60 19.65 -1.25 -3.81
N LEU A 61 19.78 -0.03 -3.29
CA LEU A 61 20.96 0.45 -2.55
C LEU A 61 20.66 0.59 -1.06
N GLY A 62 19.79 -0.28 -0.53
CA GLY A 62 19.34 -0.24 0.86
C GLY A 62 18.26 0.82 1.07
N GLN A 63 18.53 1.80 1.95
CA GLN A 63 17.62 2.90 2.29
C GLN A 63 17.95 4.20 1.52
N THR A 64 18.72 4.07 0.44
CA THR A 64 19.14 5.21 -0.37
C THR A 64 18.05 5.53 -1.38
N GLU A 65 17.16 6.44 -1.01
CA GLU A 65 16.12 6.97 -1.87
C GLU A 65 16.65 8.16 -2.69
N THR A 66 16.11 8.36 -3.89
CA THR A 66 16.27 9.65 -4.59
C THR A 66 15.17 10.61 -4.16
N ASN A 67 15.41 11.92 -4.28
CA ASN A 67 14.33 12.89 -4.10
C ASN A 67 13.29 12.73 -5.22
N GLY A 68 12.12 12.22 -4.87
CA GLY A 68 10.97 12.07 -5.77
C GLY A 68 10.89 10.72 -6.48
N SER A 69 9.78 10.53 -7.19
CA SER A 69 9.27 9.26 -7.72
C SER A 69 10.06 8.62 -8.86
N SER A 70 11.09 9.28 -9.42
CA SER A 70 11.76 8.82 -10.65
C SER A 70 12.40 7.42 -10.54
N THR A 71 12.78 7.02 -9.32
CA THR A 71 13.35 5.70 -9.02
C THR A 71 12.34 4.75 -8.35
N ALA A 72 11.07 5.15 -8.25
CA ALA A 72 10.02 4.31 -7.73
C ALA A 72 9.64 3.18 -8.70
N VAL A 73 9.16 2.05 -8.17
CA VAL A 73 8.48 1.04 -9.01
C VAL A 73 7.12 1.59 -9.44
N PHE A 74 6.36 2.15 -8.50
CA PHE A 74 5.08 2.81 -8.73
C PHE A 74 5.06 4.24 -8.22
N GLU A 75 4.48 5.14 -9.01
CA GLU A 75 3.99 6.43 -8.56
C GLU A 75 2.46 6.38 -8.56
N VAL A 76 1.86 6.66 -7.41
CA VAL A 76 0.41 6.61 -7.20
C VAL A 76 -0.06 8.04 -7.02
N GLN A 77 -0.82 8.54 -7.98
CA GLN A 77 -1.34 9.91 -7.95
C GLN A 77 -2.51 10.04 -6.95
N PRO A 78 -2.87 11.27 -6.54
CA PRO A 78 -3.98 11.47 -5.60
C PRO A 78 -5.28 10.82 -6.05
N GLY A 79 -5.95 10.10 -5.13
CA GLY A 79 -7.20 9.39 -5.41
C GLY A 79 -7.05 8.10 -6.21
N ALA A 80 -5.83 7.70 -6.55
CA ALA A 80 -5.56 6.42 -7.21
C ALA A 80 -5.46 5.28 -6.18
N THR A 81 -5.68 4.05 -6.64
CA THR A 81 -5.53 2.83 -5.83
C THR A 81 -4.51 1.88 -6.43
N LEU A 82 -3.55 1.46 -5.62
CA LEU A 82 -2.63 0.37 -5.93
C LEU A 82 -2.99 -0.83 -5.05
N ARG A 83 -3.25 -2.00 -5.65
CA ARG A 83 -3.55 -3.19 -4.87
C ARG A 83 -3.00 -4.49 -5.41
N ASN A 84 -2.85 -5.46 -4.51
CA ASN A 84 -2.39 -6.81 -4.82
C ASN A 84 -1.06 -6.80 -5.58
N VAL A 85 -0.08 -6.08 -5.05
CA VAL A 85 1.25 -5.89 -5.65
C VAL A 85 2.30 -6.40 -4.69
N ILE A 86 3.29 -7.10 -5.21
CA ILE A 86 4.51 -7.45 -4.47
C ILE A 86 5.64 -6.63 -5.08
N ILE A 87 6.36 -5.86 -4.28
CA ILE A 87 7.54 -5.13 -4.71
C ILE A 87 8.73 -6.10 -4.75
N GLY A 88 9.43 -6.10 -5.88
CA GLY A 88 10.61 -6.92 -6.13
C GLY A 88 11.89 -6.34 -5.53
N THR A 89 13.00 -7.05 -5.73
CA THR A 89 14.30 -6.68 -5.15
C THR A 89 14.92 -5.46 -5.84
N ASN A 90 14.60 -5.20 -7.10
CA ASN A 90 15.13 -4.06 -7.85
C ASN A 90 14.21 -2.85 -7.68
N GLN A 91 14.26 -2.29 -6.48
CA GLN A 91 13.50 -1.13 -6.05
C GLN A 91 14.44 -0.18 -5.30
N MET A 92 14.46 1.09 -5.66
CA MET A 92 15.04 2.13 -4.80
C MET A 92 13.93 2.63 -3.92
N GLU A 93 12.90 3.22 -4.54
CA GLU A 93 11.61 3.47 -3.90
C GLU A 93 10.60 2.40 -4.36
N GLY A 94 9.86 1.79 -3.44
CA GLY A 94 8.85 0.79 -3.81
C GLY A 94 7.61 1.45 -4.43
N VAL A 95 6.91 2.23 -3.61
CA VAL A 95 5.69 2.94 -3.98
C VAL A 95 5.78 4.38 -3.49
N HIS A 96 5.75 5.32 -4.41
CA HIS A 96 5.64 6.75 -4.13
C HIS A 96 4.17 7.17 -4.18
N CYS A 97 3.60 7.61 -3.06
CA CYS A 97 2.29 8.26 -3.07
C CYS A 97 2.48 9.76 -3.27
N GLU A 98 2.01 10.28 -4.40
CA GLU A 98 2.12 11.70 -4.71
C GLU A 98 1.12 12.49 -3.84
N MET A 99 1.65 13.36 -2.98
CA MET A 99 0.90 14.20 -2.04
C MET A 99 0.06 13.43 -1.01
N SER A 100 -1.21 13.15 -1.32
CA SER A 100 -2.20 12.57 -0.40
C SER A 100 -3.26 11.77 -1.15
N ASP A 101 -4.10 11.03 -0.42
CA ASP A 101 -5.27 10.32 -0.94
C ASP A 101 -5.00 9.12 -1.87
N CYS A 102 -3.79 8.55 -1.82
CA CYS A 102 -3.55 7.23 -2.42
C CYS A 102 -4.16 6.13 -1.56
N THR A 103 -4.73 5.11 -2.20
CA THR A 103 -5.13 3.86 -1.53
C THR A 103 -4.11 2.78 -1.83
N ILE A 104 -3.42 2.30 -0.80
CA ILE A 104 -2.46 1.19 -0.89
C ILE A 104 -3.05 -0.01 -0.17
N GLU A 105 -3.46 -1.03 -0.93
CA GLU A 105 -4.20 -2.19 -0.40
C GLU A 105 -3.48 -3.50 -0.74
N ASN A 106 -3.11 -4.28 0.27
CA ASN A 106 -2.46 -5.59 0.05
C ASN A 106 -1.21 -5.48 -0.84
N VAL A 107 -0.30 -4.56 -0.47
CA VAL A 107 1.00 -4.34 -1.11
C VAL A 107 2.12 -4.83 -0.19
N TRP A 108 3.11 -5.54 -0.74
CA TRP A 108 4.12 -6.31 -0.01
C TRP A 108 5.56 -6.01 -0.43
#